data_AF-A0A934LUC5-F1
#
_entry.id   AF-A0A934LUC5-F1
#
_cell.length_a   1.000
_cell.length_b   1.000
_cell.length_c   1.000
_cell.angle_alpha   90.00
_cell.angle_beta   90.00
_cell.angle_gamma   90.00
#
_symmetry.space_group_name_H-M   'P 1'
#
loop_
_entity.id
_entity.type
_entity.pdbx_description
1 polymer ?
#
loop_
_entity_poly.entity_id
_entity_poly.type
_entity_poly.pdbx_seq_one_letter_code
_entity_poly.pdbx_strand_id
1 'polypeptide(L)'
;MVKNLAVAITVTSGLLILAGFFLRHPLLAICQGALANWATIVAAFALLLGLANLLSFHATNVRGRRPGWGYSLLTLTAALAVLMVGFAPELGWPGDWHLEWVFGYVYEPLSMTFLALLAFFVVSAAYRALRMHTWESAALVLSAAVVIVGQLPLGYQLWPGLMEAKDWLLAVPVTAGMRGILLGAALGATALGLRVLLGLDRPYLE
;
A
#
# COMPACT_ATOMS: atom_id res chain seq x y z
N MET A 1 -5.64 28.24 -24.39
CA MET A 1 -5.68 27.10 -25.36
C MET A 1 -5.06 25.83 -24.78
N VAL A 2 -3.81 25.83 -24.30
CA VAL A 2 -3.11 24.62 -23.80
C VAL A 2 -3.86 23.89 -22.68
N LYS A 3 -4.42 24.63 -21.71
CA LYS A 3 -5.19 24.06 -20.59
C LYS A 3 -6.42 23.26 -21.04
N ASN A 4 -7.16 23.77 -22.02
CA ASN A 4 -8.37 23.11 -22.53
C ASN A 4 -8.01 21.88 -23.39
N LEU A 5 -6.87 21.93 -24.07
CA LEU A 5 -6.35 20.80 -24.84
C LEU A 5 -5.97 19.64 -23.92
N ALA A 6 -5.27 19.91 -22.81
CA ALA A 6 -4.90 18.89 -21.82
C ALA A 6 -6.13 18.21 -21.19
N VAL A 7 -7.16 18.99 -20.86
CA VAL A 7 -8.44 18.45 -20.38
C VAL A 7 -9.09 17.57 -21.45
N ALA A 8 -9.20 18.05 -22.69
CA ALA A 8 -9.80 17.28 -23.78
C ALA A 8 -9.08 15.94 -24.00
N ILE A 9 -7.74 15.92 -23.97
CA ILE A 9 -6.93 14.71 -24.10
C ILE A 9 -7.22 13.74 -22.94
N THR A 10 -7.24 14.23 -21.70
CA THR A 10 -7.46 13.40 -20.51
C THR A 10 -8.86 12.77 -20.50
N VAL A 11 -9.89 13.55 -20.82
CA VAL A 11 -11.27 13.06 -20.89
C VAL A 11 -11.42 12.05 -22.02
N THR A 12 -10.86 12.35 -23.20
CA THR A 12 -10.96 11.45 -24.36
C THR A 12 -10.22 10.14 -24.13
N SER A 13 -9.00 10.17 -23.59
CA SER A 13 -8.22 8.96 -23.30
C SER A 13 -8.91 8.09 -22.24
N GLY A 14 -9.45 8.70 -21.19
CA GLY A 14 -10.20 7.99 -20.17
C GLY A 14 -11.51 7.38 -20.67
N LEU A 15 -12.27 8.12 -21.48
CA LEU A 15 -13.49 7.60 -22.12
C LEU A 15 -13.16 6.47 -23.12
N LEU A 16 -12.05 6.54 -23.84
CA LEU A 16 -11.61 5.47 -24.74
C LEU A 16 -11.26 4.18 -23.99
N ILE A 17 -10.56 4.28 -22.86
CA ILE A 17 -10.26 3.12 -22.00
C ILE A 17 -11.55 2.51 -21.45
N LEU A 18 -12.47 3.34 -20.97
CA LEU A 18 -13.78 2.88 -20.49
C LEU A 18 -14.59 2.21 -21.59
N ALA A 19 -14.65 2.82 -22.79
CA ALA A 19 -15.35 2.26 -23.93
C ALA A 19 -14.75 0.90 -24.35
N GLY A 20 -13.42 0.77 -24.37
CA GLY A 20 -12.74 -0.50 -24.67
C GLY A 20 -12.99 -1.61 -23.65
N PHE A 21 -13.26 -1.26 -22.39
CA PHE A 21 -13.63 -2.23 -21.36
C PHE A 21 -15.03 -2.84 -21.60
N PHE A 22 -16.01 -2.02 -22.01
CA PHE A 22 -17.39 -2.48 -22.21
C PHE A 22 -17.68 -2.97 -23.63
N LEU A 23 -17.03 -2.40 -24.65
CA LEU A 23 -17.28 -2.69 -26.06
C LEU A 23 -16.16 -3.57 -26.62
N ARG A 24 -16.49 -4.82 -26.97
CA ARG A 24 -15.56 -5.76 -27.61
C ARG A 24 -15.40 -5.44 -29.09
N HIS A 25 -14.60 -4.42 -29.40
CA HIS A 25 -14.29 -4.02 -30.78
C HIS A 25 -12.77 -4.01 -31.02
N PRO A 26 -12.27 -4.56 -32.15
CA PRO A 26 -10.83 -4.69 -32.41
C PRO A 26 -10.09 -3.34 -32.40
N LEU A 27 -10.68 -2.29 -32.97
CA LEU A 27 -10.06 -0.94 -32.95
C LEU A 27 -9.92 -0.37 -31.53
N LEU A 28 -10.91 -0.60 -30.65
CA LEU A 28 -10.83 -0.12 -29.26
C LEU A 28 -9.77 -0.85 -28.47
N ALA A 29 -9.60 -2.16 -28.71
CA ALA A 29 -8.54 -2.95 -28.08
C ALA A 29 -7.14 -2.44 -28.47
N ILE A 30 -6.93 -2.07 -29.74
CA ILE A 30 -5.66 -1.48 -30.20
C ILE A 30 -5.39 -0.15 -29.48
N CYS A 31 -6.38 0.74 -29.43
CA CYS A 31 -6.25 2.03 -28.75
C CYS A 31 -5.99 1.86 -27.24
N GLN A 32 -6.72 0.95 -26.58
CA GLN A 32 -6.53 0.65 -25.16
C GLN A 32 -5.13 0.10 -24.88
N GLY A 33 -4.65 -0.84 -25.72
CA GLY A 33 -3.30 -1.38 -25.61
C GLY A 33 -2.22 -0.31 -25.78
N ALA A 34 -2.38 0.59 -26.76
CA ALA A 34 -1.45 1.70 -26.97
C ALA A 34 -1.43 2.68 -25.78
N LEU A 35 -2.61 3.08 -25.28
CA LEU A 35 -2.72 3.96 -24.11
C LEU A 35 -2.16 3.31 -22.85
N ALA A 36 -2.43 2.02 -22.61
CA ALA A 36 -1.90 1.27 -21.48
C ALA A 36 -0.37 1.12 -21.55
N ASN A 37 0.18 0.91 -22.76
CA ASN A 37 1.62 0.86 -22.96
C ASN A 37 2.27 2.21 -22.66
N TRP A 38 1.72 3.32 -23.16
CA TRP A 38 2.19 4.67 -22.83
C TRP A 38 2.09 4.96 -21.34
N ALA A 39 0.98 4.59 -20.68
CA ALA A 39 0.83 4.72 -19.24
C ALA A 39 1.89 3.92 -18.47
N THR A 40 2.22 2.71 -18.93
CA THR A 40 3.27 1.87 -18.34
C THR A 40 4.64 2.52 -18.47
N ILE A 41 4.97 3.07 -19.64
CA ILE A 41 6.22 3.82 -19.86
C ILE A 41 6.29 5.03 -18.92
N VAL A 42 5.22 5.83 -18.84
CA VAL A 42 5.16 6.99 -17.93
C VAL A 42 5.29 6.56 -16.48
N ALA A 43 4.64 5.46 -16.06
CA ALA A 43 4.75 4.92 -14.71
C ALA A 43 6.19 4.48 -14.40
N ALA A 44 6.90 3.86 -15.34
CA ALA A 44 8.31 3.52 -15.18
C ALA A 44 9.18 4.77 -14.95
N PHE A 45 8.97 5.84 -15.73
CA PHE A 45 9.66 7.11 -15.50
C PHE A 45 9.26 7.77 -14.16
N ALA A 46 8.00 7.68 -13.76
CA ALA A 46 7.54 8.20 -12.48
C ALA A 46 8.20 7.48 -11.29
N LEU A 47 8.40 6.16 -11.39
CA LEU A 47 9.16 5.39 -10.40
C LEU A 47 10.62 5.86 -10.32
N LEU A 48 11.28 6.07 -11.47
CA LEU A 48 12.64 6.61 -11.51
C LEU A 48 12.72 8.01 -10.90
N LEU A 49 11.74 8.88 -11.20
CA LEU A 49 11.65 10.22 -10.61
C LEU A 49 11.43 10.15 -9.10
N GLY A 50 10.58 9.22 -8.64
CA GLY A 50 10.34 8.96 -7.22
C GLY A 50 11.61 8.55 -6.48
N LEU A 51 12.38 7.63 -7.07
CA LEU A 51 13.70 7.24 -6.55
C LEU A 51 14.67 8.43 -6.56
N ALA A 52 14.77 9.16 -7.66
CA ALA A 52 15.63 10.34 -7.78
C ALA A 52 15.29 11.42 -6.75
N ASN A 53 14.00 11.64 -6.47
CA ASN A 53 13.52 12.56 -5.47
C ASN A 53 13.91 12.11 -4.06
N LEU A 54 13.72 10.83 -3.74
CA LEU A 54 14.12 10.25 -2.45
C LEU A 54 15.63 10.38 -2.22
N LEU A 55 16.44 10.01 -3.23
CA LEU A 55 17.90 10.11 -3.17
C LEU A 55 18.34 11.57 -3.02
N SER A 56 17.73 12.49 -3.77
CA SER A 56 18.05 13.92 -3.72
C SER A 56 17.67 14.55 -2.39
N PHE A 57 16.50 14.21 -1.83
CA PHE A 57 16.05 14.67 -0.52
C PHE A 57 17.00 14.19 0.60
N HIS A 58 17.38 12.92 0.61
CA HIS A 58 18.31 12.43 1.62
C HIS A 58 19.74 12.91 1.40
N ALA A 59 20.21 13.05 0.15
CA ALA A 59 21.53 13.58 -0.14
C ALA A 59 21.67 15.05 0.31
N THR A 60 20.64 15.87 0.09
CA THR A 60 20.63 17.26 0.59
C THR A 60 20.61 17.32 2.12
N ASN A 61 19.87 16.44 2.78
CA ASN A 61 19.89 16.34 4.25
C ASN A 61 21.26 15.94 4.81
N VAL A 62 21.96 15.00 4.16
CA VAL A 62 23.31 14.56 4.54
C VAL A 62 24.34 15.67 4.30
N ARG A 63 24.34 16.28 3.10
CA ARG A 63 25.26 17.39 2.76
C ARG A 63 25.07 18.59 3.68
N GLY A 64 23.82 18.93 4.01
CA GLY A 64 23.48 20.03 4.90
C GLY A 64 23.53 19.70 6.39
N ARG A 65 23.90 18.47 6.79
CA ARG A 65 23.89 17.97 8.18
C ARG A 65 22.63 18.35 8.96
N ARG A 66 21.46 18.23 8.31
CA ARG A 66 20.17 18.55 8.94
C ARG A 66 19.86 17.60 10.11
N PRO A 67 18.96 17.95 11.04
CA PRO A 67 18.53 17.04 12.10
C PRO A 67 18.09 15.70 11.51
N GLY A 68 18.66 14.60 12.01
CA GLY A 68 18.41 13.25 11.47
C GLY A 68 19.24 12.86 10.25
N TRP A 69 20.31 13.59 9.89
CA TRP A 69 21.17 13.27 8.74
C TRP A 69 21.73 11.84 8.77
N GLY A 70 21.99 11.27 9.95
CA GLY A 70 22.47 9.90 10.11
C GLY A 70 21.48 8.87 9.56
N TYR A 71 20.18 9.07 9.81
CA TYR A 71 19.13 8.23 9.22
C TYR A 71 19.05 8.42 7.70
N SER A 72 19.22 9.66 7.20
CA SER A 72 19.28 9.90 5.75
C SER A 72 20.47 9.20 5.08
N LEU A 73 21.63 9.13 5.75
CA LEU A 73 22.79 8.37 5.26
C LEU A 73 22.48 6.87 5.19
N LEU A 74 21.86 6.32 6.24
CA LEU A 74 21.44 4.92 6.28
C LEU A 74 20.44 4.59 5.15
N THR A 75 19.47 5.48 4.89
CA THR A 75 18.51 5.28 3.80
C THR A 75 19.20 5.29 2.43
N LEU A 76 20.15 6.20 2.21
CA LEU A 76 20.91 6.24 0.95
C LEU A 76 21.75 4.98 0.74
N THR A 77 22.46 4.52 1.77
CA THR A 77 23.29 3.32 1.67
C THR A 77 22.44 2.06 1.49
N ALA A 78 21.30 1.96 2.19
CA ALA A 78 20.36 0.86 2.01
C ALA A 78 19.73 0.86 0.60
N ALA A 79 19.30 2.01 0.10
CA ALA A 79 18.75 2.14 -1.26
C ALA A 79 19.78 1.73 -2.33
N LEU A 80 21.03 2.17 -2.18
CA LEU A 80 22.12 1.78 -3.08
C LEU A 80 22.40 0.28 -3.00
N ALA A 81 22.46 -0.29 -1.80
CA ALA A 81 22.71 -1.72 -1.61
C ALA A 81 21.62 -2.58 -2.26
N VAL A 82 20.34 -2.25 -2.06
CA VAL A 82 19.23 -3.00 -2.67
C VAL A 82 19.23 -2.87 -4.19
N LEU A 83 19.53 -1.69 -4.75
CA LEU A 83 19.69 -1.53 -6.20
C LEU A 83 20.82 -2.40 -6.74
N MET A 84 21.99 -2.40 -6.09
CA MET A 84 23.14 -3.23 -6.51
C MET A 84 22.79 -4.72 -6.47
N VAL A 85 22.06 -5.18 -5.45
CA VAL A 85 21.60 -6.58 -5.35
C VAL A 85 20.56 -6.89 -6.43
N GLY A 86 19.63 -5.97 -6.70
CA GLY A 86 18.60 -6.14 -7.73
C GLY A 86 19.14 -6.22 -9.15
N PHE A 87 20.24 -5.52 -9.45
CA PHE A 87 20.91 -5.56 -10.76
C PHE A 87 21.99 -6.65 -10.88
N ALA A 88 22.18 -7.46 -9.83
CA ALA A 88 23.19 -8.52 -9.83
C ALA A 88 22.97 -9.57 -10.95
N PRO A 89 21.74 -10.02 -11.27
CA PRO A 89 21.51 -10.97 -12.36
C PRO A 89 21.96 -10.44 -13.73
N GLU A 90 21.66 -9.17 -14.04
CA GLU A 90 22.08 -8.51 -15.29
C GLU A 90 23.59 -8.30 -15.37
N LEU A 91 24.28 -8.25 -14.23
CA LEU A 91 25.74 -8.20 -14.12
C LEU A 91 26.43 -9.58 -14.25
N GLY A 92 25.66 -10.64 -14.52
CA GLY A 92 26.18 -12.00 -14.69
C GLY A 92 26.44 -12.75 -13.38
N TRP A 93 25.87 -12.29 -12.26
CA TRP A 93 26.03 -12.98 -10.98
C TRP A 93 25.11 -14.20 -10.93
N PRO A 94 25.63 -15.40 -10.63
CA PRO A 94 24.81 -16.61 -10.62
C PRO A 94 23.80 -16.62 -9.46
N GLY A 95 22.56 -17.02 -9.76
CA GLY A 95 21.47 -17.24 -8.80
C GLY A 95 20.35 -16.20 -8.86
N ASP A 96 19.10 -16.65 -8.71
CA ASP A 96 17.90 -15.79 -8.70
C ASP A 96 17.50 -15.35 -7.26
N TRP A 97 18.21 -15.86 -6.26
CA TRP A 97 17.88 -15.74 -4.82
C TRP A 97 18.23 -14.38 -4.20
N HIS A 98 18.91 -13.50 -4.93
CA HIS A 98 19.50 -12.26 -4.39
C HIS A 98 18.44 -11.33 -3.79
N LEU A 99 17.33 -11.09 -4.51
CA LEU A 99 16.22 -10.30 -4.00
C LEU A 99 15.41 -11.05 -2.96
N GLU A 100 15.17 -12.36 -3.16
CA GLU A 100 14.47 -13.20 -2.17
C GLU A 100 15.16 -13.16 -0.80
N TRP A 101 16.50 -13.14 -0.78
CA TRP A 101 17.27 -13.00 0.45
C TRP A 101 17.07 -11.64 1.12
N VAL A 102 17.12 -10.55 0.35
CA VAL A 102 16.84 -9.21 0.89
C VAL A 102 15.43 -9.16 1.47
N PHE A 103 14.46 -9.76 0.78
CA PHE A 103 13.08 -9.82 1.26
C PHE A 103 12.97 -10.64 2.56
N GLY A 104 13.48 -11.87 2.58
CA GLY A 104 13.33 -12.79 3.72
C GLY A 104 14.18 -12.44 4.94
N TYR A 105 15.35 -11.82 4.75
CA TYR A 105 16.30 -11.57 5.86
C TYR A 105 16.43 -10.10 6.25
N VAL A 106 15.98 -9.15 5.41
CA VAL A 106 16.02 -7.72 5.73
C VAL A 106 14.61 -7.16 5.85
N TYR A 107 13.81 -7.25 4.79
CA TYR A 107 12.48 -6.63 4.77
C TYR A 107 11.50 -7.29 5.75
N GLU A 108 11.40 -8.61 5.73
CA GLU A 108 10.44 -9.36 6.53
C GLU A 108 10.69 -9.19 8.04
N PRO A 109 11.92 -9.35 8.58
CA PRO A 109 12.19 -9.11 10.00
C PRO A 109 11.93 -7.65 10.40
N LEU A 110 12.34 -6.68 9.58
CA LEU A 110 12.08 -5.26 9.85
C LEU A 110 10.57 -4.99 9.92
N SER A 111 9.80 -5.50 8.97
CA SER A 111 8.34 -5.41 8.97
C SER A 111 7.73 -6.01 10.25
N MET A 112 8.19 -7.19 10.65
CA MET A 112 7.75 -7.84 11.90
C MET A 112 8.08 -7.00 13.14
N THR A 113 9.24 -6.33 13.20
CA THR A 113 9.55 -5.44 14.33
C THR A 113 8.63 -4.23 14.40
N PHE A 114 8.28 -3.63 13.26
CA PHE A 114 7.29 -2.55 13.20
C PHE A 114 5.90 -3.03 13.63
N LEU A 115 5.48 -4.22 13.19
CA LEU A 115 4.22 -4.83 13.62
C LEU A 115 4.21 -5.18 15.11
N ALA A 116 5.34 -5.62 15.69
CA ALA A 116 5.47 -5.87 17.12
C ALA A 116 5.31 -4.58 17.95
N LEU A 117 5.90 -3.47 17.50
CA LEU A 117 5.68 -2.16 18.12
C LEU A 117 4.21 -1.74 18.03
N LEU A 118 3.56 -1.94 16.88
CA LEU A 118 2.14 -1.68 16.71
C LEU A 118 1.30 -2.51 17.69
N ALA A 119 1.60 -3.80 17.86
CA ALA A 119 0.91 -4.65 18.82
C ALA A 119 1.02 -4.10 20.25
N PHE A 120 2.19 -3.62 20.66
CA PHE A 120 2.37 -2.98 21.97
C PHE A 120 1.51 -1.71 22.11
N PHE A 121 1.45 -0.87 21.09
CA PHE A 121 0.58 0.32 21.08
C PHE A 121 -0.91 -0.05 21.11
N VAL A 122 -1.32 -1.11 20.42
CA VAL A 122 -2.70 -1.61 20.45
C VAL A 122 -3.07 -2.08 21.85
N VAL A 123 -2.20 -2.82 22.53
CA VAL A 123 -2.44 -3.25 23.93
C VAL A 123 -2.53 -2.04 24.86
N SER A 124 -1.64 -1.05 24.72
CA SER A 124 -1.71 0.20 25.50
C SER A 124 -3.01 0.98 25.26
N ALA A 125 -3.46 1.05 24.00
CA ALA A 125 -4.72 1.68 23.64
C ALA A 125 -5.93 0.89 24.19
N ALA A 126 -5.90 -0.44 24.13
CA ALA A 126 -6.95 -1.30 24.67
C ALA A 126 -7.06 -1.14 26.20
N TYR A 127 -5.95 -1.07 26.92
CA TYR A 127 -5.95 -0.78 28.36
C TYR A 127 -6.57 0.58 28.67
N ARG A 128 -6.23 1.61 27.90
CA ARG A 128 -6.84 2.94 28.04
C ARG A 128 -8.35 2.93 27.71
N ALA A 129 -8.76 2.14 26.71
CA ALA A 129 -10.17 1.99 26.33
C ALA A 129 -11.00 1.29 27.43
N LEU A 130 -10.45 0.26 28.09
CA LEU A 130 -11.10 -0.40 29.24
C LEU A 130 -11.41 0.57 30.39
N ARG A 131 -10.55 1.58 30.58
CA ARG A 131 -10.73 2.59 31.63
C ARG A 131 -11.87 3.58 31.34
N MET A 132 -12.36 3.64 30.10
CA MET A 132 -13.40 4.61 29.68
C MET A 132 -14.82 4.20 30.11
N HIS A 133 -15.01 3.04 30.75
CA HIS A 133 -16.28 2.56 31.30
C HIS A 133 -17.50 2.63 30.34
N THR A 134 -17.28 2.58 29.02
CA THR A 134 -18.38 2.50 28.04
C THR A 134 -18.62 1.07 27.59
N TRP A 135 -19.86 0.77 27.23
CA TRP A 135 -20.27 -0.57 26.80
C TRP A 135 -19.59 -0.98 25.49
N GLU A 136 -19.36 -0.02 24.59
CA GLU A 136 -18.68 -0.22 23.31
C GLU A 136 -17.21 -0.58 23.50
N SER A 137 -16.53 0.10 24.44
CA SER A 137 -15.13 -0.18 24.75
C SER A 137 -14.97 -1.56 25.37
N ALA A 138 -15.90 -1.97 26.25
CA ALA A 138 -15.92 -3.31 26.82
C ALA A 138 -16.14 -4.40 25.76
N ALA A 139 -17.09 -4.20 24.85
CA ALA A 139 -17.34 -5.14 23.74
C ALA A 139 -16.12 -5.29 22.83
N LEU A 140 -15.45 -4.18 22.50
CA LEU A 140 -14.27 -4.18 21.64
C LEU A 140 -13.10 -4.91 22.30
N VAL A 141 -12.85 -4.66 23.58
CA VAL A 141 -11.75 -5.33 24.28
C VAL A 141 -12.04 -6.81 24.51
N LEU A 142 -13.29 -7.18 24.81
CA LEU A 142 -13.70 -8.59 24.91
C LEU A 142 -13.48 -9.31 23.57
N SER A 143 -13.88 -8.69 22.45
CA SER A 143 -13.66 -9.26 21.12
C SER A 143 -12.18 -9.46 20.80
N ALA A 144 -11.33 -8.48 21.15
CA ALA A 144 -9.88 -8.58 20.98
C ALA A 144 -9.28 -9.69 21.85
N ALA A 145 -9.73 -9.83 23.09
CA ALA A 145 -9.29 -10.89 23.99
C ALA A 145 -9.63 -12.28 23.44
N VAL A 146 -10.84 -12.49 22.93
CA VAL A 146 -11.26 -13.75 22.29
C VAL A 146 -10.33 -14.10 21.13
N VAL A 147 -10.01 -13.13 20.26
CA VAL A 147 -9.10 -13.36 19.13
C VAL A 147 -7.68 -13.69 19.59
N ILE A 148 -7.14 -12.94 20.54
CA ILE A 148 -5.78 -13.16 21.06
C ILE A 148 -5.66 -14.56 21.69
N VAL A 149 -6.60 -14.94 22.56
CA VAL A 149 -6.56 -16.25 23.22
C VAL A 149 -6.83 -17.38 22.23
N GLY A 150 -7.75 -17.19 21.28
CA GLY A 150 -8.06 -18.17 20.24
C GLY A 150 -6.95 -18.36 19.19
N GLN A 151 -5.95 -17.48 19.13
CA GLN A 151 -4.79 -17.62 18.26
C GLN A 151 -3.69 -18.50 18.89
N LEU A 152 -3.72 -18.69 20.21
CA LEU A 152 -2.77 -19.55 20.92
C LEU A 152 -3.05 -21.03 20.60
N PRO A 153 -2.01 -21.86 20.36
CA PRO A 153 -2.17 -23.30 20.15
C PRO A 153 -2.89 -24.03 21.31
N LEU A 154 -2.86 -23.44 22.51
CA LEU A 154 -3.54 -23.94 23.71
C LEU A 154 -5.04 -23.60 23.77
N GLY A 155 -5.55 -22.74 22.90
CA GLY A 155 -6.95 -22.30 22.91
C GLY A 155 -7.94 -23.45 22.76
N TYR A 156 -7.62 -24.45 21.92
CA TYR A 156 -8.42 -25.65 21.73
C TYR A 156 -8.52 -26.51 23.01
N GLN A 157 -7.45 -26.55 23.81
CA GLN A 157 -7.42 -27.35 25.05
C GLN A 157 -8.23 -26.70 26.19
N LEU A 158 -8.35 -25.37 26.20
CA LEU A 158 -9.13 -24.65 27.21
C LEU A 158 -10.63 -24.77 26.94
N TRP A 159 -11.06 -24.50 25.71
CA TRP A 159 -12.45 -24.58 25.30
C TRP A 159 -12.57 -24.63 23.78
N PRO A 160 -13.11 -25.72 23.19
CA PRO A 160 -13.29 -25.82 21.73
C PRO A 160 -14.10 -24.66 21.11
N GLY A 161 -15.10 -24.14 21.83
CA GLY A 161 -15.94 -23.03 21.36
C GLY A 161 -15.21 -21.69 21.22
N LEU A 162 -14.03 -21.54 21.82
CA LEU A 162 -13.22 -20.32 21.67
C LEU A 162 -12.66 -20.18 20.24
N MET A 163 -12.30 -21.29 19.61
CA MET A 163 -11.81 -21.28 18.22
C MET A 163 -12.93 -20.94 17.25
N GLU A 164 -14.12 -21.54 17.46
CA GLU A 164 -15.33 -21.21 16.67
C GLU A 164 -15.72 -19.73 16.83
N ALA A 165 -15.65 -19.19 18.05
CA ALA A 165 -15.94 -17.77 18.30
C ALA A 165 -14.94 -16.84 17.61
N LYS A 166 -13.63 -17.16 17.67
CA LYS A 166 -12.60 -16.42 16.92
C LYS A 166 -12.86 -16.48 15.43
N ASP A 167 -13.07 -17.67 14.89
CA ASP A 167 -13.24 -17.87 13.45
C ASP A 167 -14.50 -17.16 12.95
N TRP A 168 -15.59 -17.19 13.71
CA TRP A 168 -16.80 -16.41 13.42
C TRP A 168 -16.52 -14.89 13.44
N LEU A 169 -15.78 -14.40 14.45
CA LEU A 169 -15.46 -12.98 14.59
C LEU A 169 -14.58 -12.47 13.45
N LEU A 170 -13.60 -13.28 13.04
CA LEU A 170 -12.75 -12.99 11.89
C LEU A 170 -13.55 -13.09 10.58
N ALA A 171 -14.39 -14.11 10.43
CA ALA A 171 -15.11 -14.38 9.19
C ALA A 171 -16.27 -13.44 8.92
N VAL A 172 -16.92 -12.88 9.95
CA VAL A 172 -18.13 -12.05 9.80
C VAL A 172 -17.83 -10.56 10.08
N PRO A 173 -17.66 -10.08 11.33
CA PRO A 173 -17.38 -8.66 11.60
C PRO A 173 -16.11 -8.12 10.92
N VAL A 174 -14.99 -8.84 11.05
CA VAL A 174 -13.70 -8.32 10.58
C VAL A 174 -13.65 -8.31 9.05
N THR A 175 -14.11 -9.36 8.38
CA THR A 175 -14.21 -9.33 6.91
C THR A 175 -15.21 -8.30 6.42
N ALA A 176 -16.34 -8.09 7.11
CA ALA A 176 -17.31 -7.05 6.76
C ALA A 176 -16.68 -5.65 6.86
N GLY A 177 -15.94 -5.37 7.94
CA GLY A 177 -15.18 -4.14 8.10
C GLY A 177 -14.12 -3.96 7.01
N MET A 178 -13.31 -5.00 6.75
CA MET A 178 -12.28 -4.97 5.70
C MET A 178 -12.90 -4.72 4.32
N ARG A 179 -14.01 -5.39 3.99
CA ARG A 179 -14.76 -5.16 2.75
C ARG A 179 -15.31 -3.74 2.69
N GLY A 180 -15.84 -3.21 3.79
CA GLY A 180 -16.29 -1.81 3.88
C GLY A 180 -15.17 -0.81 3.58
N ILE A 181 -13.98 -1.03 4.15
CA ILE A 181 -12.78 -0.20 3.90
C ILE A 181 -12.36 -0.30 2.43
N LEU A 182 -12.28 -1.51 1.88
CA LEU A 182 -11.91 -1.73 0.48
C LEU A 182 -12.92 -1.08 -0.49
N LEU A 183 -14.21 -1.22 -0.21
CA LEU A 183 -15.27 -0.57 -0.99
C LEU A 183 -15.19 0.95 -0.87
N GLY A 184 -14.97 1.48 0.32
CA GLY A 184 -14.80 2.91 0.55
C GLY A 184 -13.59 3.47 -0.21
N ALA A 185 -12.46 2.77 -0.18
CA ALA A 185 -11.27 3.14 -0.94
C ALA A 185 -11.50 3.07 -2.45
N ALA A 186 -12.15 2.01 -2.94
CA ALA A 186 -12.48 1.87 -4.36
C ALA A 186 -13.47 2.95 -4.83
N LEU A 187 -14.51 3.25 -4.05
CA LEU A 187 -15.46 4.33 -4.33
C LEU A 187 -14.78 5.69 -4.31
N GLY A 188 -13.86 5.93 -3.37
CA GLY A 188 -13.05 7.15 -3.31
C GLY A 188 -12.17 7.32 -4.55
N ALA A 189 -11.47 6.27 -4.96
CA ALA A 189 -10.63 6.28 -6.16
C ALA A 189 -11.44 6.47 -7.44
N THR A 190 -12.58 5.80 -7.57
CA THR A 190 -13.48 5.96 -8.73
C THR A 190 -14.13 7.34 -8.77
N ALA A 191 -14.52 7.92 -7.62
CA ALA A 191 -15.03 9.28 -7.55
C ALA A 191 -13.98 10.32 -7.96
N LEU A 192 -12.72 10.16 -7.53
CA LEU A 192 -11.61 11.00 -7.98
C LEU A 192 -11.39 10.85 -9.50
N GLY A 193 -11.39 9.61 -10.01
CA GLY A 193 -11.28 9.35 -11.45
C GLY A 193 -12.41 10.01 -12.24
N LEU A 194 -13.66 9.91 -11.77
CA LEU A 194 -14.82 10.53 -12.42
C LEU A 194 -14.74 12.05 -12.41
N ARG A 195 -14.29 12.67 -11.31
CA ARG A 195 -14.08 14.13 -11.24
C ARG A 195 -13.04 14.60 -12.26
N VAL A 196 -11.98 13.84 -12.46
CA VAL A 196 -10.98 14.10 -13.51
C VAL A 196 -11.58 13.92 -14.91
N LEU A 197 -12.37 12.86 -15.14
CA LEU A 197 -13.04 12.61 -16.44
C LEU A 197 -14.11 13.64 -16.79
N LEU A 198 -14.78 14.22 -15.79
CA LEU A 198 -15.73 15.31 -15.99
C LEU A 198 -15.01 16.67 -16.14
N GLY A 199 -13.68 16.70 -16.00
CA GLY A 199 -12.86 17.91 -16.09
C GLY A 199 -13.04 18.89 -14.92
N LEU A 200 -13.64 18.41 -13.82
CA LEU A 200 -13.87 19.16 -12.59
C LEU A 200 -12.56 19.35 -11.82
N ASP A 201 -11.75 18.28 -11.72
CA ASP A 201 -10.41 18.32 -11.13
C ASP A 201 -9.34 18.28 -12.23
N ARG A 202 -8.31 19.12 -12.10
CA ARG A 202 -7.26 19.28 -13.11
C ARG A 202 -5.85 19.28 -12.48
N PRO A 203 -5.42 18.15 -11.90
CA PRO A 203 -4.18 18.06 -11.12
C PRO A 203 -2.90 18.35 -11.92
N TYR A 204 -2.98 18.35 -13.25
CA TYR A 204 -1.86 18.64 -14.16
C TYR A 204 -1.79 20.12 -14.60
N LEU A 205 -2.69 20.98 -14.11
CA LEU A 205 -2.72 22.41 -14.43
C LEU A 205 -2.34 23.34 -13.26
N GLU A 206 -2.11 22.74 -12.09
CA GLU A 206 -1.56 23.37 -10.88
C GLU A 206 -0.03 23.23 -10.88
#